data_AF-A0A150PIU5-F1
#
_entry.id   AF-A0A150PIU5-F1
#
_cell.length_a   1.000
_cell.length_b   1.000
_cell.length_c   1.000
_cell.angle_alpha   90.00
_cell.angle_beta   90.00
_cell.angle_gamma   90.00
#
_symmetry.space_group_name_H-M   'P 1'
#
loop_
_entity.id
_entity.type
_entity.pdbx_description
1 polymer ?
#
loop_
_entity_poly.entity_id
_entity_poly.type
_entity_poly.pdbx_seq_one_letter_code
_entity_poly.pdbx_strand_id
1 'polypeptide(L)' 'MPRRRSAAEILRSVPPRDRAVMLRLGLDLDDPEAAELFVEGVRAADASIAEQARWELERLG' A
#
# COMPACT_ATOMS: atom_id res chain seq x y z
N MET A 1 16.40 3.91 12.52
CA MET A 1 15.45 3.32 11.54
C MET A 1 14.08 3.89 11.82
N PRO A 2 13.43 4.61 10.88
CA PRO A 2 12.05 5.03 11.08
C PRO A 2 11.17 3.79 11.29
N ARG A 3 10.31 3.83 12.31
CA ARG A 3 9.43 2.70 12.65
C ARG A 3 8.43 2.53 11.51
N ARG A 4 8.35 1.32 10.93
CA ARG A 4 7.29 1.02 9.94
C ARG A 4 5.95 1.13 10.65
N ARG A 5 5.08 2.01 10.14
CA ARG A 5 3.69 2.13 10.60
C ARG A 5 2.93 0.85 10.30
N SER A 6 2.05 0.41 11.22
CA SER A 6 1.14 -0.72 10.96
C SER A 6 0.10 -0.37 9.89
N ALA A 7 -0.59 -1.38 9.32
CA ALA A 7 -1.63 -1.08 8.34
C ALA A 7 -2.74 -0.23 8.96
N ALA A 8 -3.16 -0.56 10.19
CA ALA A 8 -4.15 0.23 10.92
C ALA A 8 -3.73 1.69 11.12
N GLU A 9 -2.46 1.96 11.44
CA GLU A 9 -1.95 3.34 11.56
C GLU A 9 -1.93 4.09 10.23
N ILE A 10 -1.62 3.39 9.12
CA ILE A 10 -1.64 3.97 7.77
C ILE A 10 -3.07 4.27 7.34
N LEU A 11 -4.00 3.33 7.55
CA LEU A 11 -5.38 3.44 7.10
C LEU A 11 -6.18 4.47 7.89
N ARG A 12 -5.82 4.76 9.15
CA ARG A 12 -6.37 5.91 9.89
C ARG A 12 -6.06 7.26 9.24
N SER A 13 -4.98 7.35 8.46
CA SER A 13 -4.65 8.56 7.70
C SER A 13 -5.38 8.66 6.35
N VAL A 14 -6.03 7.58 5.91
CA VAL A 14 -6.82 7.57 4.68
C VAL A 14 -8.18 8.24 4.95
N PRO A 15 -8.59 9.23 4.15
CA PRO A 15 -9.89 9.86 4.29
C PRO A 15 -11.05 8.84 4.28
N PRO A 16 -12.06 8.99 5.15
CA PRO A 16 -13.19 8.05 5.21
C PRO A 16 -13.91 7.84 3.87
N ARG A 17 -13.95 8.88 3.03
CA ARG A 17 -14.51 8.80 1.66
C ARG A 17 -13.79 7.77 0.81
N ASP A 18 -12.46 7.72 0.90
CA ASP A 18 -11.64 6.84 0.07
C ASP A 18 -11.74 5.40 0.58
N ARG A 19 -11.82 5.20 1.90
CA ARG A 19 -12.13 3.88 2.48
C ARG A 19 -13.51 3.37 2.02
N ALA A 20 -14.51 4.24 1.95
CA ALA A 20 -15.82 3.88 1.44
C ALA A 20 -15.81 3.50 -0.05
N VAL A 21 -14.91 4.07 -0.86
CA VAL A 21 -14.72 3.64 -2.25
C VAL A 21 -14.11 2.24 -2.30
N MET A 22 -13.10 1.96 -1.48
CA MET A 22 -12.49 0.63 -1.40
C MET A 22 -13.51 -0.44 -0.98
N LEU A 23 -14.37 -0.12 -0.01
CA LEU A 23 -15.45 -1.01 0.41
C LEU A 23 -16.43 -1.33 -0.73
N ARG A 24 -16.76 -0.35 -1.58
CA ARG A 24 -17.62 -0.57 -2.77
C ARG A 24 -16.96 -1.47 -3.81
N LEU A 25 -15.64 -1.56 -3.82
CA LEU A 25 -14.87 -2.47 -4.66
C LEU A 25 -14.68 -3.85 -4.01
N GLY A 26 -15.29 -4.09 -2.85
CA GLY A 26 -15.21 -5.35 -2.11
C GLY A 26 -14.00 -5.45 -1.16
N LEU A 27 -13.27 -4.35 -0.95
CA LEU A 27 -12.13 -4.29 -0.05
C LEU A 27 -12.54 -3.58 1.25
N ASP A 28 -12.87 -4.36 2.28
CA ASP A 28 -13.15 -3.83 3.60
C ASP A 28 -11.83 -3.50 4.34
N LEU A 29 -11.51 -2.22 4.45
CA LEU A 29 -10.30 -1.75 5.15
C LEU A 29 -10.53 -1.49 6.64
N ASP A 30 -11.76 -1.66 7.13
CA ASP A 30 -12.05 -1.66 8.56
C ASP A 30 -11.85 -3.08 9.15
N ASP A 31 -11.81 -4.13 8.32
CA ASP A 31 -11.33 -5.47 8.68
C ASP A 31 -9.78 -5.50 8.78
N PRO A 32 -9.21 -5.89 9.94
CA PRO A 32 -7.75 -5.87 10.15
C PRO A 32 -6.97 -6.80 9.23
N GLU A 33 -7.51 -7.94 8.83
CA GLU A 33 -6.81 -8.92 7.99
C GLU A 33 -6.73 -8.42 6.54
N ALA A 34 -7.85 -7.96 6.00
CA ALA A 34 -7.91 -7.33 4.68
C ALA A 34 -7.07 -6.05 4.61
N ALA A 35 -7.07 -5.24 5.68
CA ALA A 35 -6.22 -4.06 5.81
C ALA A 35 -4.72 -4.37 5.72
N GLU A 36 -4.25 -5.38 6.46
CA GLU A 36 -2.84 -5.79 6.45
C GLU A 36 -2.45 -6.34 5.07
N LEU A 37 -3.26 -7.21 4.48
CA LEU A 37 -3.04 -7.75 3.13
C LEU A 37 -2.96 -6.65 2.07
N PHE A 38 -3.86 -5.67 2.14
CA PHE A 38 -3.84 -4.52 1.22
C PHE A 38 -2.54 -3.72 1.33
N VAL A 39 -2.14 -3.36 2.56
CA VAL A 39 -0.92 -2.57 2.80
C VAL A 39 0.34 -3.35 2.42
N GLU A 40 0.38 -4.66 2.67
CA GLU A 40 1.47 -5.52 2.23
C GLU A 40 1.58 -5.57 0.70
N GLY A 41 0.45 -5.77 0.01
CA GLY A 41 0.39 -5.77 -1.45
C GLY A 41 0.87 -4.44 -2.07
N VAL A 42 0.44 -3.31 -1.51
CA VAL A 42 0.91 -1.98 -1.95
C VAL A 42 2.42 -1.82 -1.75
N ARG A 43 2.97 -2.29 -0.63
CA ARG A 43 4.43 -2.24 -0.38
C ARG A 43 5.21 -3.13 -1.34
N ALA A 44 4.69 -4.31 -1.66
CA ALA A 44 5.31 -5.22 -2.61
C ALA A 44 5.32 -4.61 -4.02
N ALA A 45 4.20 -3.99 -4.43
CA ALA A 45 4.10 -3.28 -5.69
C ALA A 45 5.08 -2.08 -5.76
N ASP A 46 5.15 -1.26 -4.72
CA ASP A 46 6.09 -0.14 -4.63
C ASP A 46 7.55 -0.60 -4.74
N ALA A 47 7.90 -1.70 -4.05
CA ALA A 47 9.23 -2.28 -4.15
C ALA A 47 9.55 -2.79 -5.57
N SER A 48 8.58 -3.44 -6.23
CA SER A 48 8.74 -3.93 -7.60
C SER A 48 8.87 -2.78 -8.61
N ILE A 49 8.09 -1.70 -8.45
CA ILE A 49 8.20 -0.49 -9.27
C ILE A 49 9.57 0.17 -9.06
N ALA A 50 10.02 0.28 -7.81
CA ALA A 50 11.32 0.87 -7.48
C ALA A 50 12.48 0.01 -8.04
N GLU A 51 12.36 -1.31 -8.00
CA GLU A 51 13.32 -2.21 -8.64
C GLU A 51 13.34 -2.01 -10.15
N GLN A 52 12.18 -2.05 -10.81
CA GLN A 52 12.07 -1.83 -12.25
C GLN A 52 12.66 -0.47 -12.67
N ALA A 53 12.36 0.60 -11.94
CA ALA A 53 12.90 1.93 -12.22
C ALA A 53 14.44 1.97 -12.11
N ARG A 54 15.04 1.23 -11.18
CA ARG A 54 16.50 1.11 -11.07
C ARG A 54 17.09 0.37 -12.26
N TRP A 55 16.51 -0.77 -12.64
CA TRP A 55 16.92 -1.51 -13.82
C TRP A 55 16.85 -0.68 -15.10
N GLU A 56 15.81 0.14 -15.25
CA GLU A 56 15.66 1.04 -16.39
C GLU A 56 16.72 2.15 -16.41
N LEU A 57 17.03 2.75 -15.26
CA LEU A 57 18.10 3.74 -15.13
C LEU A 57 19.48 3.15 -15.44
N GLU A 58 19.76 1.93 -14.97
CA GLU A 58 21.03 1.24 -15.22
C GLU A 58 21.19 0.83 -16.70
N ARG A 59 20.09 0.50 -17.38
CA ARG A 59 20.12 0.09 -18.79
C ARG A 59 20.20 1.28 -19.77
N LEU A 60 19.68 2.44 -19.37
CA LEU A 60 19.66 3.66 -20.19
C LEU A 60 20.84 4.61 -19.88
N GLY A 61 21.69 4.24 -18.93
CA GLY A 61 22.93 4.94 -18.55
C GLY A 61 24.14 4.49 -19.37
#